data_AF-A0A1Q9E5K2-F1
#
_entry.id   AF-A0A1Q9E5K2-F1
#
_cell.length_a   1.000
_cell.length_b   1.000
_cell.length_c   1.000
_cell.angle_alpha   90.00
_cell.angle_beta   90.00
_cell.angle_gamma   90.00
#
_symmetry.space_group_name_H-M   'P 1'
#
loop_
_entity.id
_entity.type
_entity.pdbx_description
1 polymer ?
#
loop_
_entity_poly.entity_id
_entity_poly.type
_entity_poly.pdbx_seq_one_letter_code
_entity_poly.pdbx_strand_id
1 'polypeptide(L)'
;MAIPSHMVPCNPGSCGHPSLCARPCIYMAKNGACHVEGCNFCHMTHDVPVMKLNQRQRYVLQRLDVKEKLDLILAAARAGLQRKGLTYEAGSFIQLLEEASKHARQGLLRSHKKQVYDLRKALIRMSLADIIKTFEDVLPNPVLQSFQDLRQRYQAAAVQSARVPAQRLYAKTELSLKEVLAFYPAPEVQFPTF
;
A
#
# COMPACT_ATOMS: atom_id res chain seq x y z
N MET A 1 -1.64 26.91 22.14
CA MET A 1 -2.18 25.86 23.03
C MET A 1 -2.24 24.57 22.23
N ALA A 2 -1.39 23.59 22.54
CA ALA A 2 -1.36 22.31 21.84
C ALA A 2 -2.50 21.44 22.35
N ILE A 3 -3.39 21.01 21.45
CA ILE A 3 -4.49 20.09 21.76
C ILE A 3 -3.86 18.74 22.14
N PRO A 4 -4.20 18.14 23.29
CA PRO A 4 -3.65 16.85 23.69
C PRO A 4 -4.03 15.78 22.65
N SER A 5 -3.04 15.02 22.20
CA SER A 5 -3.12 13.92 21.22
C SER A 5 -3.95 12.70 21.66
N HIS A 6 -4.93 12.91 22.55
CA HIS A 6 -5.75 11.84 23.09
C HIS A 6 -6.82 11.41 22.08
N MET A 7 -6.48 10.33 21.38
CA MET A 7 -7.39 9.35 20.80
C MET A 7 -8.58 9.95 20.04
N VAL A 8 -8.32 10.57 18.89
CA VAL A 8 -9.34 10.63 17.85
C VAL A 8 -9.73 9.18 17.57
N PRO A 9 -10.99 8.75 17.81
CA PRO A 9 -11.44 7.43 17.41
C PRO A 9 -11.07 7.26 15.95
N CYS A 10 -10.29 6.22 15.66
CA CYS A 10 -9.68 6.03 14.35
C CYS A 10 -10.81 6.00 13.32
N ASN A 11 -10.95 7.10 12.58
CA ASN A 11 -12.10 7.25 11.70
C ASN A 11 -12.05 6.16 10.60
N PRO A 12 -13.17 5.83 9.94
CA PRO A 12 -13.20 4.74 8.95
C PRO A 12 -12.16 4.93 7.82
N GLY A 13 -11.84 6.19 7.48
CA GLY A 13 -10.80 6.53 6.53
C GLY A 13 -9.38 6.16 6.99
N SER A 14 -9.11 6.21 8.30
CA SER A 14 -7.81 5.83 8.88
C SER A 14 -7.61 4.33 9.00
N CYS A 15 -8.66 3.53 8.80
CA CYS A 15 -8.53 2.08 8.78
C CYS A 15 -7.52 1.62 7.72
N GLY A 16 -6.52 0.86 8.15
CA GLY A 16 -5.42 0.41 7.30
C GLY A 16 -4.21 1.36 7.21
N HIS A 17 -4.15 2.47 7.97
CA HIS A 17 -2.99 3.37 7.96
C HIS A 17 -1.70 2.64 8.44
N PRO A 18 -0.51 2.97 7.89
CA PRO A 18 -0.23 3.93 6.80
C PRO A 18 -0.37 3.34 5.39
N SER A 19 -0.56 2.03 5.28
CA SER A 19 -0.36 1.33 4.02
C SER A 19 -1.59 1.26 3.13
N LEU A 20 -2.77 1.18 3.73
CA LEU A 20 -4.04 0.89 3.09
C LEU A 20 -5.15 1.86 3.52
N CYS A 21 -4.81 2.94 4.23
CA CYS A 21 -5.80 3.97 4.58
C CYS A 21 -6.34 4.71 3.36
N ALA A 22 -7.50 5.33 3.53
CA ALA A 22 -8.06 6.24 2.54
C ALA A 22 -7.15 7.46 2.35
N ARG A 23 -7.45 8.25 1.32
CA ARG A 23 -6.77 9.53 1.06
C ARG A 23 -6.77 10.42 2.32
N PRO A 24 -5.68 11.16 2.60
CA PRO A 24 -5.64 12.15 3.67
C PRO A 24 -6.80 13.14 3.62
N CYS A 25 -7.38 13.43 4.78
CA CYS A 25 -8.39 14.46 4.96
C CYS A 25 -7.77 15.83 4.78
N ILE A 26 -8.35 16.66 3.90
CA ILE A 26 -7.83 17.99 3.61
C ILE A 26 -7.94 18.94 4.81
N TYR A 27 -9.00 18.81 5.61
CA TYR A 27 -9.19 19.63 6.82
C TYR A 27 -8.17 19.25 7.89
N MET A 28 -7.98 17.95 8.12
CA MET A 28 -6.97 17.47 9.06
C MET A 28 -5.56 17.87 8.64
N ALA A 29 -5.22 17.73 7.35
CA ALA A 29 -3.90 18.08 6.83
C ALA A 29 -3.60 19.59 6.88
N LYS A 30 -4.60 20.45 6.72
CA LYS A 30 -4.42 21.91 6.73
C LYS A 30 -4.51 22.53 8.12
N ASN A 31 -5.47 22.06 8.92
CA ASN A 31 -5.90 22.75 10.13
C ASN A 31 -5.67 21.93 11.41
N GLY A 32 -5.24 20.67 11.31
CA GLY A 32 -5.10 19.75 12.44
C GLY A 32 -6.44 19.31 13.07
N ALA A 33 -7.56 19.67 12.45
CA ALA A 33 -8.90 19.31 12.89
C ALA A 33 -9.84 19.09 11.70
N CYS A 34 -10.80 18.19 11.85
CA CYS A 34 -11.85 17.92 10.88
C CYS A 34 -13.21 18.01 11.58
N HIS A 35 -14.09 18.89 11.09
CA HIS A 35 -15.43 19.10 11.63
C HIS A 35 -16.53 18.36 10.84
N VAL A 36 -16.14 17.53 9.88
CA VAL A 36 -17.09 16.79 9.03
C VAL A 36 -17.52 15.52 9.77
N GLU A 37 -18.80 15.46 10.15
CA GLU A 37 -19.41 14.24 10.65
C GLU A 37 -19.40 13.16 9.56
N GLY A 38 -19.00 11.94 9.92
CA GLY A 38 -18.90 10.84 8.95
C GLY A 38 -17.74 10.97 7.95
N CYS A 39 -16.67 11.70 8.28
CA CYS A 39 -15.51 11.81 7.39
C CYS A 39 -14.86 10.44 7.09
N ASN A 40 -14.84 10.05 5.81
CA ASN A 40 -14.27 8.79 5.33
C ASN A 40 -12.81 8.92 4.84
N PHE A 41 -12.15 10.05 5.09
CA PHE A 41 -10.75 10.30 4.73
C PHE A 41 -9.81 10.03 5.91
N CYS A 42 -8.55 9.69 5.66
CA CYS A 42 -7.62 9.39 6.75
C CYS A 42 -7.28 10.66 7.55
N HIS A 43 -7.33 10.56 8.88
CA HIS A 43 -7.06 11.64 9.83
C HIS A 43 -5.65 11.57 10.44
N MET A 44 -4.87 10.55 10.08
CA MET A 44 -3.48 10.42 10.54
C MET A 44 -2.54 11.29 9.69
N THR A 45 -1.34 11.56 10.19
CA THR A 45 -0.30 12.30 9.46
C THR A 45 0.18 11.50 8.26
N HIS A 46 0.40 12.14 7.12
CA HIS A 46 0.98 11.52 5.93
C HIS A 46 2.10 12.38 5.38
N ASP A 47 3.28 11.80 5.26
CA ASP A 47 4.46 12.52 4.77
C ASP A 47 4.52 12.56 3.24
N VAL A 48 3.76 11.69 2.58
CA VAL A 48 3.79 11.53 1.13
C VAL A 48 2.59 12.24 0.49
N PRO A 49 2.81 13.13 -0.49
CA PRO A 49 1.72 13.78 -1.21
C PRO A 49 0.91 12.76 -2.02
N VAL A 50 -0.40 12.96 -2.05
CA VAL A 50 -1.32 12.11 -2.82
C VAL A 50 -1.07 12.29 -4.31
N MET A 51 -0.70 11.19 -4.98
CA MET A 51 -0.58 11.17 -6.43
C MET A 51 -1.97 11.17 -7.07
N LYS A 52 -2.22 12.14 -7.96
CA LYS A 52 -3.44 12.25 -8.75
C LYS A 52 -3.13 11.95 -10.21
N LEU A 53 -4.05 11.24 -10.88
CA LEU A 53 -3.99 11.08 -12.32
C LEU A 53 -4.19 12.43 -13.02
N ASN A 54 -3.33 12.72 -13.99
CA ASN A 54 -3.48 13.92 -14.81
C ASN A 54 -4.67 13.79 -15.78
N GLN A 55 -5.04 14.90 -16.45
CA GLN A 55 -6.20 14.93 -17.35
C GLN A 55 -6.09 13.89 -18.48
N ARG A 56 -4.90 13.75 -19.09
CA ARG A 56 -4.65 12.77 -20.17
C ARG A 56 -4.81 11.33 -19.68
N GLN A 57 -4.30 11.01 -18.50
CA GLN A 57 -4.41 9.69 -17.88
C GLN A 57 -5.87 9.34 -17.56
N ARG A 58 -6.64 10.29 -17.02
CA ARG A 58 -8.08 10.11 -16.77
C ARG A 58 -8.85 9.87 -18.07
N TYR A 59 -8.54 10.61 -19.13
CA TYR A 59 -9.14 10.42 -20.44
C TYR A 59 -8.86 9.01 -21.00
N VAL A 60 -7.62 8.55 -20.90
CA VAL A 60 -7.24 7.19 -21.33
C VAL A 60 -7.99 6.14 -20.52
N LEU A 61 -8.01 6.29 -19.19
CA LEU A 61 -8.69 5.39 -18.27
C LEU A 61 -10.19 5.22 -18.61
N GLN A 62 -10.88 6.30 -18.98
CA GLN A 62 -12.30 6.27 -19.37
C GLN A 62 -12.57 5.48 -20.66
N ARG A 63 -11.56 5.31 -21.52
CA ARG A 63 -11.68 4.61 -22.80
C ARG A 63 -11.28 3.14 -22.74
N LEU A 64 -10.69 2.71 -21.63
CA LEU A 64 -10.34 1.31 -21.42
C LEU A 64 -11.58 0.49 -21.15
N ASP A 65 -11.61 -0.72 -21.71
CA ASP A 65 -12.67 -1.67 -21.39
C ASP A 65 -12.52 -2.20 -19.95
N VAL A 66 -13.54 -2.92 -19.48
CA VAL A 66 -13.57 -3.48 -18.12
C VAL A 66 -12.38 -4.42 -17.88
N LYS A 67 -11.99 -5.22 -18.87
CA LYS A 67 -10.88 -6.17 -18.75
C LYS A 67 -9.54 -5.44 -18.60
N GLU A 68 -9.27 -4.46 -19.46
CA GLU A 68 -8.07 -3.64 -19.43
C GLU A 68 -7.95 -2.86 -18.12
N LYS A 69 -9.07 -2.34 -17.60
CA LYS A 69 -9.11 -1.72 -16.27
C LYS A 69 -8.72 -2.73 -15.18
N LEU A 70 -9.31 -3.92 -15.15
CA LEU A 70 -9.00 -4.95 -14.16
C LEU A 70 -7.55 -5.42 -14.23
N ASP A 71 -7.01 -5.61 -15.44
CA ASP A 71 -5.59 -5.97 -15.65
C ASP A 71 -4.65 -4.88 -15.13
N LEU A 72 -5.00 -3.60 -15.32
CA LEU A 72 -4.24 -2.47 -14.78
C LEU A 72 -4.27 -2.45 -13.25
N ILE A 73 -5.45 -2.61 -12.64
CA ILE A 73 -5.61 -2.65 -11.18
C ILE A 73 -4.80 -3.81 -10.63
N LEU A 74 -4.92 -5.01 -11.20
CA LEU A 74 -4.21 -6.21 -10.74
C LEU A 74 -2.69 -6.01 -10.76
N ALA A 75 -2.16 -5.48 -11.87
CA ALA A 75 -0.73 -5.20 -11.99
C ALA A 75 -0.25 -4.15 -10.98
N ALA A 76 -1.02 -3.08 -10.78
CA ALA A 76 -0.69 -2.02 -9.84
C ALA A 76 -0.82 -2.48 -8.37
N ALA A 77 -1.85 -3.25 -8.06
CA ALA A 77 -2.11 -3.79 -6.73
C ALA A 77 -1.02 -4.76 -6.28
N ARG A 78 -0.63 -5.73 -7.13
CA ARG A 78 0.50 -6.64 -6.83
C ARG A 78 1.79 -5.87 -6.54
N ALA A 79 2.14 -4.90 -7.40
CA ALA A 79 3.33 -4.08 -7.19
C ALA A 79 3.24 -3.23 -5.91
N GLY A 80 2.07 -2.68 -5.60
CA GLY A 80 1.82 -1.90 -4.40
C GLY A 80 1.92 -2.73 -3.12
N LEU A 81 1.32 -3.92 -3.11
CA LEU A 81 1.33 -4.84 -1.96
C LEU A 81 2.72 -5.42 -1.72
N GLN A 82 3.42 -5.81 -2.80
CA GLN A 82 4.79 -6.33 -2.70
C GLN A 82 5.75 -5.32 -2.08
N ARG A 83 5.71 -4.04 -2.49
CA ARG A 83 6.55 -2.99 -1.89
C ARG A 83 6.29 -2.77 -0.41
N LYS A 84 5.11 -3.14 0.08
CA LYS A 84 4.71 -3.00 1.49
C LYS A 84 4.86 -4.31 2.28
N GLY A 85 5.30 -5.38 1.64
CA GLY A 85 5.40 -6.71 2.27
C GLY A 85 4.05 -7.32 2.62
N LEU A 86 2.96 -6.95 1.93
CA LEU A 86 1.58 -7.37 2.24
C LEU A 86 1.01 -8.42 1.29
N THR A 87 1.88 -9.07 0.50
CA THR A 87 1.44 -10.03 -0.53
C THR A 87 0.72 -11.23 0.07
N TYR A 88 1.19 -11.73 1.23
CA TYR A 88 0.62 -12.90 1.88
C TYR A 88 -0.77 -12.60 2.47
N GLU A 89 -0.88 -11.52 3.23
CA GLU A 89 -2.11 -11.08 3.88
C GLU A 89 -3.22 -10.74 2.88
N ALA A 90 -2.82 -10.24 1.71
CA ALA A 90 -3.70 -9.85 0.60
C ALA A 90 -4.00 -10.98 -0.39
N GLY A 91 -3.63 -12.23 -0.10
CA GLY A 91 -3.80 -13.36 -1.02
C GLY A 91 -5.24 -13.52 -1.54
N SER A 92 -6.23 -13.47 -0.65
CA SER A 92 -7.66 -13.57 -1.04
C SER A 92 -8.10 -12.41 -1.94
N PHE A 93 -7.65 -11.18 -1.63
CA PHE A 93 -7.94 -10.00 -2.44
C PHE A 93 -7.33 -10.10 -3.84
N ILE A 94 -6.07 -10.55 -3.96
CA ILE A 94 -5.39 -10.74 -5.24
C ILE A 94 -6.11 -11.83 -6.06
N GLN A 95 -6.46 -12.95 -5.44
CA GLN A 95 -7.15 -14.06 -6.11
C GLN A 95 -8.51 -13.64 -6.68
N LEU A 96 -9.33 -12.90 -5.90
CA LEU A 96 -10.62 -12.41 -6.37
C LEU A 96 -10.47 -11.43 -7.55
N LEU A 97 -9.44 -10.58 -7.51
CA LEU A 97 -9.16 -9.64 -8.59
C LEU A 97 -8.67 -10.34 -9.87
N GLU A 98 -7.86 -11.38 -9.74
CA GLU A 98 -7.47 -12.25 -10.87
C GLU A 98 -8.68 -12.92 -11.50
N GLU A 99 -9.56 -13.48 -10.68
CA GLU A 99 -10.75 -14.18 -11.15
C GLU A 99 -11.72 -13.22 -11.85
N ALA A 100 -11.87 -12.01 -11.33
CA ALA A 100 -12.62 -10.95 -11.99
C ALA A 100 -12.04 -10.59 -13.36
N SER A 101 -10.70 -10.48 -13.48
CA SER A 101 -10.07 -10.18 -14.78
C SER A 101 -10.23 -11.32 -15.79
N LYS A 102 -10.11 -12.59 -15.37
CA LYS A 102 -10.28 -13.75 -16.25
C LYS A 102 -11.67 -13.80 -16.88
N HIS A 103 -12.71 -13.51 -16.10
CA HIS A 103 -14.10 -13.54 -16.56
C HIS A 103 -14.54 -12.28 -17.31
N ALA A 104 -13.78 -11.18 -17.23
CA ALA A 104 -14.11 -9.96 -17.95
C ALA A 104 -13.99 -10.16 -19.46
N ARG A 105 -15.05 -9.80 -20.20
CA ARG A 105 -15.05 -9.86 -21.66
C ARG A 105 -14.08 -8.83 -22.22
N GLN A 106 -13.22 -9.26 -23.13
CA GLN A 106 -12.32 -8.37 -23.84
C GLN A 106 -13.08 -7.60 -24.92
N GLY A 107 -12.91 -6.28 -24.96
CA GLY A 107 -13.42 -5.42 -26.03
C GLY A 107 -12.62 -5.57 -27.32
N LEU A 108 -13.23 -5.17 -28.44
CA LEU A 108 -12.62 -5.21 -29.78
C LEU A 108 -11.60 -4.10 -30.05
N LEU A 109 -11.55 -3.06 -29.21
CA LEU A 109 -10.72 -1.88 -29.45
C LEU A 109 -9.32 -2.07 -28.83
N ARG A 110 -8.26 -2.05 -29.65
CA ARG A 110 -6.89 -1.88 -29.17
C ARG A 110 -6.04 -1.00 -30.09
N SER A 111 -5.53 0.11 -29.55
CA SER A 111 -4.10 0.44 -29.57
C SER A 111 -3.85 1.74 -28.78
N HIS A 112 -3.71 1.61 -27.45
CA HIS A 112 -3.24 2.69 -26.56
C HIS A 112 -2.00 2.26 -25.76
N LYS A 113 -1.14 1.40 -26.33
CA LYS A 113 -0.04 0.73 -25.59
C LYS A 113 0.83 1.70 -24.79
N LYS A 114 1.24 2.82 -25.39
CA LYS A 114 2.06 3.86 -24.72
C LYS A 114 1.29 4.55 -23.60
N GLN A 115 0.05 4.97 -23.86
CA GLN A 115 -0.78 5.64 -22.86
C GLN A 115 -1.12 4.73 -21.68
N VAL A 116 -1.40 3.44 -21.93
CA VAL A 116 -1.66 2.41 -20.91
C VAL A 116 -0.41 2.18 -20.06
N TYR A 117 0.77 2.18 -20.66
CA TYR A 117 2.04 2.09 -19.92
C TYR A 117 2.26 3.28 -18.98
N ASP A 118 2.04 4.51 -19.47
CA ASP A 118 2.16 5.73 -18.65
C ASP A 118 1.13 5.75 -17.51
N LEU A 119 -0.09 5.29 -17.78
CA LEU A 119 -1.14 5.13 -16.77
C LEU A 119 -0.75 4.09 -15.72
N ARG A 120 -0.26 2.92 -16.15
CA ARG A 120 0.23 1.86 -15.24
C ARG A 120 1.33 2.38 -14.32
N LYS A 121 2.30 3.13 -14.86
CA LYS A 121 3.36 3.76 -14.06
C LYS A 121 2.81 4.70 -12.98
N ALA A 122 1.80 5.51 -13.33
CA ALA A 122 1.16 6.41 -12.38
C ALA A 122 0.41 5.63 -11.28
N LEU A 123 -0.38 4.63 -11.67
CA LEU A 123 -1.13 3.78 -10.73
C LEU A 123 -0.20 3.05 -9.76
N ILE A 124 0.93 2.51 -10.23
CA ILE A 124 1.93 1.86 -9.37
C ILE A 124 2.44 2.79 -8.27
N ARG A 125 2.48 4.11 -8.49
CA ARG A 125 2.94 5.10 -7.50
C ARG A 125 1.83 5.60 -6.58
N MET A 126 0.57 5.29 -6.85
CA MET A 126 -0.56 5.64 -6.00
C MET A 126 -0.67 4.69 -4.80
N SER A 127 -1.41 5.11 -3.78
CA SER A 127 -1.81 4.22 -2.70
C SER A 127 -2.81 3.19 -3.23
N LEU A 128 -2.84 1.98 -2.64
CA LEU A 128 -3.80 0.96 -3.06
C LEU A 128 -5.24 1.45 -2.87
N ALA A 129 -5.53 2.18 -1.79
CA ALA A 129 -6.87 2.74 -1.56
C ALA A 129 -7.29 3.73 -2.65
N ASP A 130 -6.38 4.59 -3.13
CA ASP A 130 -6.69 5.52 -4.22
C ASP A 130 -6.93 4.77 -5.54
N ILE A 131 -6.18 3.68 -5.79
CA ILE A 131 -6.44 2.81 -6.95
C ILE A 131 -7.84 2.23 -6.82
N ILE A 132 -8.18 1.55 -5.72
CA ILE A 132 -9.51 0.93 -5.56
C ILE A 132 -10.63 1.95 -5.71
N LYS A 133 -10.48 3.15 -5.13
CA LYS A 133 -11.48 4.22 -5.28
C LYS A 133 -11.62 4.74 -6.71
N THR A 134 -10.53 4.76 -7.48
CA THR A 134 -10.53 5.20 -8.88
C THR A 134 -11.28 4.23 -9.81
N PHE A 135 -11.40 2.97 -9.41
CA PHE A 135 -12.00 1.90 -10.21
C PHE A 135 -13.23 1.25 -9.53
N GLU A 136 -13.83 1.94 -8.57
CA GLU A 136 -14.97 1.43 -7.80
C GLU A 136 -16.17 1.07 -8.70
N ASP A 137 -16.31 1.73 -9.85
CA ASP A 137 -17.35 1.49 -10.86
C ASP A 137 -17.23 0.14 -11.58
N VAL A 138 -16.03 -0.44 -11.64
CA VAL A 138 -15.77 -1.69 -12.38
C VAL A 138 -15.42 -2.88 -11.49
N LEU A 139 -15.16 -2.64 -10.20
CA LEU A 139 -14.77 -3.69 -9.28
C LEU A 139 -16.00 -4.45 -8.75
N PRO A 140 -16.01 -5.80 -8.82
CA PRO A 140 -17.06 -6.60 -8.20
C PRO A 140 -17.12 -6.38 -6.69
N ASN A 141 -18.32 -6.42 -6.12
CA ASN A 141 -18.54 -6.30 -4.67
C ASN A 141 -17.67 -7.24 -3.81
N PRO A 142 -17.45 -8.53 -4.18
CA PRO A 142 -16.56 -9.40 -3.42
C PRO A 142 -15.11 -8.88 -3.34
N VAL A 143 -14.63 -8.23 -4.39
CA VAL A 143 -13.28 -7.63 -4.41
C VAL A 143 -13.21 -6.42 -3.48
N LEU A 144 -14.24 -5.55 -3.51
CA LEU A 144 -14.33 -4.39 -2.62
C LEU A 144 -14.41 -4.81 -1.15
N GLN A 145 -15.22 -5.83 -0.83
CA GLN A 145 -15.34 -6.37 0.52
C GLN A 145 -14.02 -6.98 0.99
N SER A 146 -13.37 -7.81 0.16
CA SER A 146 -12.07 -8.40 0.50
C SER A 146 -10.99 -7.33 0.75
N PHE A 147 -11.03 -6.21 0.02
CA PHE A 147 -10.16 -5.08 0.29
C PHE A 147 -10.47 -4.40 1.63
N GLN A 148 -11.74 -4.24 2.01
CA GLN A 148 -12.12 -3.72 3.32
C GLN A 148 -11.64 -4.63 4.46
N ASP A 149 -11.82 -5.94 4.31
CA ASP A 149 -11.34 -6.93 5.28
C ASP A 149 -9.81 -6.88 5.44
N LEU A 150 -9.09 -6.71 4.32
CA LEU A 150 -7.64 -6.52 4.34
C LEU A 150 -7.24 -5.27 5.15
N ARG A 151 -7.95 -4.14 4.96
CA ARG A 151 -7.70 -2.90 5.73
C ARG A 151 -7.91 -3.11 7.23
N GLN A 152 -8.99 -3.79 7.61
CA GLN A 152 -9.31 -4.07 9.01
C GLN A 152 -8.25 -4.97 9.65
N ARG A 153 -7.88 -6.07 8.98
CA ARG A 153 -6.83 -6.99 9.47
C ARG A 153 -5.48 -6.29 9.63
N TYR A 154 -5.11 -5.46 8.66
CA TYR A 154 -3.86 -4.70 8.72
C TYR A 154 -3.82 -3.75 9.92
N GLN A 155 -4.92 -3.05 10.19
CA GLN A 155 -5.01 -2.18 11.36
C GLN A 155 -4.91 -2.97 12.68
N ALA A 156 -5.59 -4.11 12.78
CA ALA A 156 -5.51 -4.96 13.96
C ALA A 156 -4.08 -5.45 14.23
N ALA A 157 -3.38 -5.90 13.19
CA ALA A 157 -1.98 -6.33 13.29
C ALA A 157 -1.03 -5.18 13.68
N ALA A 158 -1.26 -3.97 13.14
CA ALA A 158 -0.46 -2.78 13.49
C ALA A 158 -0.65 -2.40 14.97
N VAL A 159 -1.88 -2.45 15.49
CA VAL A 159 -2.16 -2.16 16.91
C VAL A 159 -1.53 -3.22 17.82
N GLN A 160 -1.56 -4.49 17.44
CA GLN A 160 -0.91 -5.57 18.21
C GLN A 160 0.61 -5.40 18.25
N SER A 161 1.22 -5.06 17.12
CA SER A 161 2.68 -4.83 17.03
C SER A 161 3.12 -3.63 17.87
N ALA A 162 2.30 -2.57 17.95
CA ALA A 162 2.59 -1.38 18.76
C ALA A 162 2.42 -1.60 20.28
N ARG A 163 1.66 -2.62 20.69
CA ARG A 163 1.42 -2.94 22.11
C ARG A 163 2.51 -3.80 22.74
N VAL A 164 3.41 -4.40 21.95
CA VAL A 164 4.61 -5.01 22.50
C VAL A 164 5.54 -3.87 22.87
N PRO A 165 5.75 -3.56 24.16
CA PRO A 165 6.72 -2.55 24.54
C PRO A 165 8.07 -3.02 23.99
N ALA A 166 8.89 -2.10 23.50
CA ALA A 166 10.31 -2.36 23.21
C ALA A 166 11.13 -2.67 24.48
N GLN A 167 10.54 -3.33 25.47
CA GLN A 167 11.20 -3.87 26.64
C GLN A 167 11.72 -5.26 26.27
N ARG A 168 13.06 -5.38 26.17
CA ARG A 168 13.88 -6.60 26.01
C ARG A 168 14.38 -7.00 24.62
N LEU A 169 14.87 -6.06 23.81
CA LEU A 169 15.93 -6.39 22.83
C LEU A 169 17.26 -5.65 23.03
N TYR A 170 17.41 -4.97 24.18
CA TYR A 170 18.72 -4.63 24.73
C TYR A 170 19.06 -5.53 25.92
N ALA A 171 18.94 -6.85 25.74
CA ALA A 171 19.87 -7.71 26.46
C ALA A 171 21.21 -7.51 25.75
N LYS A 172 22.09 -6.70 26.35
CA LYS A 172 23.47 -6.50 25.89
C LYS A 172 24.16 -7.87 25.73
N THR A 173 24.12 -8.45 24.55
CA THR A 173 25.24 -9.25 24.07
C THR A 173 26.18 -8.27 23.40
N GLU A 174 26.94 -7.54 24.23
CA GLU A 174 28.22 -6.99 23.76
C GLU A 174 29.10 -8.21 23.49
N LEU A 175 28.96 -8.81 22.32
CA LEU A 175 29.99 -9.69 21.80
C LEU A 175 31.20 -8.80 21.62
N SER A 176 32.24 -9.08 22.40
CA SER A 176 33.49 -8.37 22.31
C SER A 176 34.03 -8.46 20.89
N LEU A 177 34.80 -7.46 20.46
CA LEU A 177 35.45 -7.46 19.14
C LEU A 177 36.26 -8.75 18.91
N LYS A 178 36.76 -9.39 19.98
CA LYS A 178 37.46 -10.68 19.94
C LYS A 178 36.56 -11.84 19.53
N GLU A 179 35.32 -11.88 20.01
CA GLU A 179 34.37 -12.95 19.65
C GLU A 179 33.89 -12.78 18.21
N VAL A 180 33.67 -11.55 17.76
CA VAL A 180 33.33 -11.27 16.34
C VAL A 180 34.47 -11.73 15.42
N LEU A 181 35.72 -11.44 15.77
CA LEU A 181 36.88 -11.84 14.97
C LEU A 181 37.12 -13.36 14.96
N ALA A 182 36.66 -14.10 15.96
CA ALA A 182 36.77 -15.57 15.98
C ALA A 182 35.90 -16.23 14.89
N PHE A 183 34.83 -15.58 14.44
CA PHE A 183 33.95 -16.11 13.39
C PHE A 183 34.46 -15.86 11.96
N TYR A 184 35.47 -15.01 11.79
CA TYR A 184 36.04 -14.68 10.48
C TYR A 184 37.55 -15.00 10.47
N PRO A 185 37.94 -16.28 10.36
CA PRO A 185 39.34 -16.63 10.18
C PRO A 185 39.87 -15.93 8.92
N ALA A 186 41.05 -15.31 9.04
CA ALA A 186 41.68 -14.61 7.93
C ALA A 186 41.88 -15.59 6.75
N PRO A 187 41.59 -15.19 5.51
CA PRO A 187 41.84 -16.03 4.35
C PRO A 187 43.34 -16.33 4.24
N GLU A 188 43.69 -17.61 4.06
CA GLU A 188 45.06 -18.02 3.78
C GLU A 188 45.51 -17.42 2.44
N VAL A 189 46.36 -16.41 2.51
CA VAL A 189 47.01 -15.84 1.33
C VAL A 189 48.19 -16.75 0.99
N GLN A 190 48.04 -17.57 -0.05
CA GLN A 190 49.15 -18.34 -0.62
C GLN A 190 50.05 -17.39 -1.41
N PHE A 191 51.28 -17.21 -0.96
CA PHE A 191 52.30 -16.48 -1.71
C PHE A 191 53.00 -17.43 -2.70
N PRO A 192 53.17 -17.04 -3.98
CA PRO A 192 53.94 -17.83 -4.93
C PRO A 192 55.43 -17.81 -4.53
N THR A 193 56.02 -19.00 -4.40
CA THR A 193 57.47 -19.18 -4.29
C THR A 193 58.09 -18.97 -5.68
N PHE A 194 59.01 -17.99 -5.77
CA PHE A 194 59.87 -17.78 -6.94
C PHE A 194 61.21 -18.46 -6.73
#